data_AF-A0A543EK70-F1
#
_entry.id   AF-A0A543EK70-F1
#
_cell.length_a   1.000
_cell.length_b   1.000
_cell.length_c   1.000
_cell.angle_alpha   90.00
_cell.angle_beta   90.00
_cell.angle_gamma   90.00
#
_symmetry.space_group_name_H-M   'P 1'
#
loop_
_entity.id
_entity.type
_entity.pdbx_description
1 polymer ?
#
loop_
_entity_poly.entity_id
_entity_poly.type
_entity_poly.pdbx_seq_one_letter_code
_entity_poly.pdbx_strand_id
1 'polypeptide(L)' 'MIYYFFLLFIIAIFGGISYLIMRFFSKWTRNSDYKAIFNTLIFIAAFFLISFIGIYIFLSSLDFSR' A
#
# COMPACT_ATOMS: atom_id res chain seq x y z
N MET A 1 6.09 21.62 -9.58
CA MET A 1 5.25 20.73 -10.43
C MET A 1 5.73 19.29 -10.44
N ILE A 2 7.02 19.02 -10.70
CA ILE A 2 7.56 17.65 -10.79
C ILE A 2 7.39 16.80 -9.52
N TYR A 3 7.49 17.43 -8.34
CA TYR A 3 7.29 16.77 -7.05
C TYR A 3 5.88 16.18 -6.88
N TYR A 4 4.86 16.87 -7.39
CA TYR A 4 3.47 16.38 -7.32
C TYR A 4 3.25 15.17 -8.23
N PHE A 5 3.86 15.16 -9.42
CA PHE A 5 3.82 14.00 -10.32
C PHE A 5 4.53 12.79 -9.71
N PHE A 6 5.67 13.01 -9.05
CA PHE A 6 6.39 11.95 -8.35
C PHE A 6 5.56 11.36 -7.20
N LEU A 7 4.91 12.20 -6.41
CA LEU A 7 4.01 11.77 -5.35
C LEU A 7 2.83 10.94 -5.90
N LEU A 8 2.19 11.42 -6.98
CA LEU A 8 1.10 10.69 -7.63
C LEU A 8 1.56 9.32 -8.14
N PHE A 9 2.77 9.23 -8.70
CA PHE A 9 3.34 7.97 -9.16
C PHE A 9 3.55 6.97 -8.02
N ILE A 10 4.09 7.42 -6.88
CA ILE A 10 4.25 6.57 -5.69
C ILE A 10 2.88 6.08 -5.19
N ILE A 11 1.90 6.98 -5.08
CA ILE A 11 0.55 6.62 -4.63
C ILE A 11 -0.08 5.62 -5.60
N ALA A 12 0.10 5.79 -6.91
CA ALA A 12 -0.42 4.87 -7.92
C ALA A 12 0.20 3.47 -7.80
N ILE A 13 1.53 3.39 -7.60
CA ILE A 13 2.21 2.10 -7.41
C ILE A 13 1.76 1.44 -6.12
N PHE A 14 1.82 2.14 -4.99
CA PHE A 14 1.48 1.57 -3.69
C PHE A 14 0.01 1.17 -3.65
N GLY A 15 -0.88 2.04 -4.13
CA GLY A 15 -2.30 1.75 -4.27
C GLY A 15 -2.56 0.54 -5.19
N GLY A 16 -1.83 0.42 -6.30
CA GLY A 16 -1.89 -0.73 -7.19
C GLY A 16 -1.51 -2.04 -6.51
N ILE A 17 -0.39 -2.06 -5.77
CA ILE A 17 0.06 -3.24 -5.03
C ILE A 17 -0.94 -3.58 -3.92
N SER A 18 -1.40 -2.60 -3.15
CA SER A 18 -2.43 -2.80 -2.11
C SER A 18 -3.73 -3.34 -2.67
N TYR A 19 -4.13 -2.89 -3.86
CA TYR A 19 -5.30 -3.43 -4.56
C TYR A 19 -5.11 -4.89 -4.96
N LEU A 20 -3.93 -5.27 -5.45
CA LEU A 20 -3.63 -6.68 -5.77
C LEU A 20 -3.69 -7.57 -4.53
N ILE A 21 -3.14 -7.10 -3.40
CA ILE A 21 -3.23 -7.79 -2.11
C ILE A 21 -4.70 -7.93 -1.70
N MET A 22 -5.46 -6.83 -1.67
CA MET A 22 -6.89 -6.86 -1.38
C MET A 22 -7.63 -7.85 -2.29
N ARG A 23 -7.34 -7.86 -3.60
CA ARG A 23 -7.99 -8.77 -4.56
C ARG A 23 -7.68 -10.24 -4.26
N PHE A 24 -6.46 -10.54 -3.83
CA PHE A 24 -6.09 -11.89 -3.41
C PHE A 24 -6.90 -12.33 -2.18
N PHE A 25 -7.00 -11.48 -1.17
CA PHE A 25 -7.80 -11.75 0.03
C PHE A 25 -9.30 -11.63 -0.19
N SER A 26 -9.76 -10.97 -1.26
CA SER A 26 -11.19 -10.83 -1.56
C SER A 26 -11.88 -12.17 -1.84
N LYS A 27 -11.13 -13.24 -2.13
CA LYS A 27 -11.66 -14.61 -2.19
C LYS A 27 -12.13 -15.10 -0.82
N TRP A 28 -11.45 -14.70 0.25
CA TRP A 28 -11.71 -15.09 1.62
C TRP A 28 -12.87 -14.31 2.25
N THR A 29 -13.10 -13.07 1.80
CA THR A 29 -14.19 -12.20 2.27
C THR A 29 -15.49 -12.37 1.47
N ARG A 30 -15.51 -13.24 0.45
CA ARG A 30 -16.59 -13.30 -0.56
C ARG A 30 -17.97 -13.68 0.01
N ASN A 31 -18.00 -14.49 1.06
CA ASN A 31 -19.24 -15.01 1.69
C ASN A 31 -19.66 -14.23 2.95
N SER A 32 -19.01 -13.10 3.26
CA SER A 32 -19.38 -12.27 4.39
C SER A 32 -20.29 -11.14 3.93
N ASP A 33 -21.35 -10.84 4.71
CA ASP A 33 -22.19 -9.66 4.52
C ASP A 33 -21.37 -8.35 4.58
N TYR A 34 -20.22 -8.39 5.24
CA TYR A 34 -19.30 -7.27 5.41
C TYR A 34 -18.14 -7.27 4.40
N LYS A 35 -18.28 -7.97 3.27
CA LYS A 35 -17.23 -8.07 2.22
C LYS A 35 -16.61 -6.73 1.86
N ALA A 36 -17.43 -5.69 1.68
CA ALA A 36 -16.95 -4.36 1.33
C ALA A 36 -16.04 -3.78 2.42
N ILE A 37 -16.47 -3.83 3.68
CA ILE A 37 -15.72 -3.32 4.83
C ILE A 37 -14.40 -4.09 4.99
N PHE A 38 -14.44 -5.42 4.91
CA PHE A 38 -13.23 -6.23 5.02
C PHE A 38 -12.25 -5.96 3.87
N ASN A 39 -12.73 -5.84 2.64
CA ASN A 39 -11.86 -5.51 1.51
C ASN A 39 -11.24 -4.12 1.67
N THR A 40 -12.00 -3.12 2.11
CA THR A 40 -11.47 -1.78 2.38
C THR A 40 -10.44 -1.80 3.51
N LEU A 41 -10.69 -2.53 4.60
CA LEU A 41 -9.73 -2.69 5.69
C LEU A 41 -8.43 -3.34 5.23
N ILE A 42 -8.52 -4.40 4.43
CA ILE A 42 -7.34 -5.09 3.89
C ILE A 42 -6.57 -4.17 2.95
N PHE A 43 -7.25 -3.41 2.10
CA PHE A 43 -6.62 -2.43 1.23
C PHE A 43 -5.86 -1.37 2.03
N ILE A 44 -6.51 -0.77 3.03
CA ILE A 44 -5.91 0.27 3.88
C ILE A 44 -4.71 -0.29 4.66
N ALA A 45 -4.87 -1.46 5.29
CA ALA A 45 -3.80 -2.11 6.02
C ALA A 45 -2.60 -2.44 5.12
N ALA A 46 -2.86 -2.98 3.93
CA ALA A 46 -1.81 -3.26 2.95
C ALA A 46 -1.09 -1.98 2.47
N PHE A 47 -1.83 -0.90 2.25
CA PHE A 47 -1.28 0.39 1.83
C PHE A 47 -0.35 0.98 2.90
N PHE A 48 -0.78 0.98 4.16
CA PHE A 48 0.07 1.42 5.27
C PHE A 48 1.29 0.53 5.44
N LEU A 49 1.14 -0.80 5.34
CA LEU A 49 2.25 -1.73 5.47
C LEU A 49 3.32 -1.50 4.39
N ILE A 50 2.92 -1.37 3.13
CA ILE A 50 3.86 -1.12 2.01
C ILE A 50 4.52 0.25 2.16
N SER A 51 3.75 1.27 2.55
CA SER A 51 4.29 2.61 2.80
C SER A 51 5.35 2.60 3.91
N PHE A 52 5.06 1.90 5.00
CA PHE A 52 5.98 1.74 6.13
C PHE A 52 7.26 0.99 5.71
N ILE A 53 7.13 -0.11 4.96
CA ILE A 53 8.29 -0.85 4.43
C ILE A 53 9.12 0.05 3.50
N GLY A 54 8.47 0.81 2.62
CA GLY A 54 9.15 1.74 1.72
C GLY A 54 9.95 2.80 2.47
N ILE A 55 9.36 3.41 3.50
CA ILE A 55 10.06 4.38 4.37
C ILE A 55 11.21 3.71 5.12
N TYR A 56 10.99 2.51 5.66
CA TYR A 56 12.02 1.76 6.38
C TYR A 56 13.23 1.45 5.48
N ILE A 57 12.99 0.95 4.26
CA ILE A 57 14.05 0.69 3.28
C ILE A 57 14.80 1.99 2.96
N PHE A 58 14.07 3.08 2.70
CA PHE A 58 14.67 4.38 2.42
C PHE A 58 15.59 4.82 3.56
N LEU A 59 15.10 4.80 4.80
CA LEU A 59 15.90 5.16 5.98
C LEU A 59 17.11 4.25 6.17
N SER A 60 16.96 2.94 5.95
CA SER A 60 18.07 1.98 6.05
C SER A 60 19.13 2.14 4.96
N SER A 61 18.75 2.71 3.81
CA SER A 61 19.65 2.99 2.70
C SER A 61 20.36 4.34 2.80
N LEU A 62 19.97 5.19 3.76
CA LEU A 62 20.67 6.43 4.04
C LEU A 62 21.99 6.11 4.75
N ASP A 63 23.08 6.36 4.06
CA ASP A 63 24.40 6.34 4.67
C ASP A 63 24.66 7.70 5.35
N PHE A 64 24.54 7.72 6.68
CA PHE A 64 24.80 8.90 7.51
C PHE A 64 26.30 9.12 7.78
N SER A 65 27.18 8.33 7.18
CA SER A 65 28.63 8.46 7.32
C SER A 65 29.23 9.66 6.54
N ARG A 66 28.39 10.49 5.89
CA ARG A 66 28.79 11.73 5.23
C ARG A 66 28.24 12.95 5.96
#